data_AF-A0A1I0L1B8-F1
#
_entry.id   AF-A0A1I0L1B8-F1
#
_cell.length_a   1.000
_cell.length_b   1.000
_cell.length_c   1.000
_cell.angle_alpha   90.00
_cell.angle_beta   90.00
_cell.angle_gamma   90.00
#
_symmetry.space_group_name_H-M   'P 1'
#
loop_
_entity.id
_entity.type
_entity.pdbx_description
1 polymer ?
#
loop_
_entity_poly.entity_id
_entity_poly.type
_entity_poly.pdbx_seq_one_letter_code
_entity_poly.pdbx_strand_id
1 'polypeptide(L)'
;MDVYTKKNFLGAVIDNDNNQIRVYSKDMLQKRIQRDSFGIGKSFDKLYSNELIPISEIFSKTNYVISNSFFKANKEENSVKVTCTQLMMNAAATIQASVELLRLGYTLQPCMLLRSVIETISTVAYFIIEPDGHDIYQSGKLDVNKTIKYGKQLIPNLGSLQGLLSNHFVHISSLHSELNGLTRHTQNNQPTRINLNMIMVCTWCLYVTSEIIFYDYFEDHTYWSKIGEGQFQFEQSDEDKKWMSEFLKEE
;
A
#
# COMPACT_ATOMS: atom_id res chain seq x y z
N MET A 1 13.65 -10.60 -43.14
CA MET A 1 14.13 -11.37 -41.95
C MET A 1 15.35 -10.60 -41.47
N ASP A 2 15.08 -9.58 -40.65
CA ASP A 2 15.76 -8.30 -40.82
C ASP A 2 17.01 -8.12 -39.96
N VAL A 3 17.92 -7.37 -40.58
CA VAL A 3 19.28 -6.95 -40.20
C VAL A 3 19.38 -6.24 -38.82
N TYR A 4 18.26 -6.06 -38.11
CA TYR A 4 18.20 -5.51 -36.75
C TYR A 4 18.54 -6.51 -35.63
N THR A 5 18.62 -7.81 -35.92
CA THR A 5 18.74 -8.87 -34.90
C THR A 5 20.15 -9.03 -34.30
N LYS A 6 21.23 -8.70 -35.03
CA LYS A 6 22.61 -8.85 -34.50
C LYS A 6 23.05 -7.71 -33.57
N LYS A 7 22.51 -6.50 -33.70
CA LYS A 7 23.03 -5.31 -33.00
C LYS A 7 22.61 -5.25 -31.52
N ASN A 8 21.45 -5.82 -31.18
CA ASN A 8 20.88 -5.81 -29.82
C ASN A 8 21.11 -7.10 -29.03
N PHE A 9 21.65 -8.16 -29.65
CA PHE A 9 22.00 -9.39 -28.93
C PHE A 9 23.18 -9.13 -27.97
N LEU A 10 23.04 -9.60 -26.73
CA LEU A 10 24.12 -9.58 -25.74
C LEU A 10 24.72 -10.98 -25.58
N GLY A 11 23.87 -12.00 -25.44
CA GLY A 11 24.29 -13.37 -25.19
C GLY A 11 23.09 -14.30 -25.03
N ALA A 12 23.35 -15.60 -24.98
CA ALA A 12 22.35 -16.60 -24.63
C ALA A 12 22.93 -17.57 -23.61
N VAL A 13 22.11 -17.98 -22.64
CA VAL A 13 22.42 -19.05 -21.70
C VAL A 13 21.57 -20.25 -22.07
N ILE A 14 22.20 -21.40 -22.24
CA ILE A 14 21.53 -22.67 -22.51
C ILE A 14 21.57 -23.47 -21.22
N ASP A 15 20.39 -23.70 -20.65
CA ASP A 15 20.18 -24.55 -19.49
C ASP A 15 19.69 -25.91 -20.01
N ASN A 16 20.63 -26.84 -20.18
CA ASN A 16 20.34 -28.18 -20.70
C ASN A 16 19.54 -29.02 -19.70
N ASP A 17 19.71 -28.78 -18.40
CA ASP A 17 19.06 -29.55 -17.34
C ASP A 17 17.55 -29.26 -17.31
N ASN A 18 17.17 -27.99 -17.56
CA ASN A 18 15.77 -27.57 -17.63
C ASN A 18 15.24 -27.43 -19.08
N ASN A 19 16.05 -27.77 -20.08
CA ASN A 19 15.74 -27.62 -21.51
C ASN A 19 15.25 -26.19 -21.88
N GLN A 20 15.95 -25.17 -21.38
CA GLN A 20 15.61 -23.76 -21.59
C GLN A 20 16.75 -22.98 -22.25
N ILE A 21 16.41 -22.10 -23.19
CA ILE A 21 17.34 -21.11 -23.76
C ILE A 21 16.91 -19.72 -23.33
N ARG A 22 17.77 -19.01 -22.61
CA ARG A 22 17.55 -17.63 -22.17
C ARG A 22 18.37 -16.67 -23.03
N VAL A 23 17.69 -15.85 -23.82
CA VAL A 23 18.34 -14.86 -24.70
C VAL A 23 18.35 -13.50 -24.01
N TYR A 24 19.51 -12.88 -23.93
CA TYR A 24 19.74 -11.57 -23.34
C TYR A 24 20.01 -10.54 -24.44
N SER A 25 19.36 -9.39 -24.33
CA SER A 25 19.52 -8.27 -25.26
C SER A 25 19.79 -6.97 -24.51
N LYS A 26 20.47 -6.03 -25.17
CA LYS A 26 20.87 -4.73 -24.57
C LYS A 26 19.68 -3.84 -24.19
N ASP A 27 18.50 -4.13 -24.75
CA ASP A 27 17.23 -3.45 -24.54
C ASP A 27 16.27 -4.22 -23.60
N MET A 28 16.78 -5.20 -22.84
CA MET A 28 15.95 -6.12 -22.04
C MET A 28 15.06 -5.40 -21.00
N LEU A 29 15.54 -4.31 -20.38
CA LEU A 29 14.72 -3.54 -19.44
C LEU A 29 13.48 -2.94 -20.13
N GLN A 30 13.69 -2.23 -21.25
CA GLN A 30 12.60 -1.63 -22.02
C GLN A 30 11.62 -2.71 -22.52
N LYS A 31 12.15 -3.83 -23.04
CA LYS A 31 11.32 -4.96 -23.47
C LYS A 31 10.49 -5.55 -22.33
N ARG A 32 11.06 -5.73 -21.13
CA ARG A 32 10.32 -6.23 -19.97
C ARG A 32 9.18 -5.30 -19.56
N ILE A 33 9.45 -3.99 -19.52
CA ILE A 33 8.43 -2.99 -19.17
C ILE A 33 7.34 -2.90 -20.23
N GLN A 34 7.65 -3.02 -21.52
CA GLN A 34 6.68 -2.77 -22.60
C GLN A 34 5.95 -4.02 -23.09
N ARG A 35 6.66 -5.15 -23.26
CA ARG A 35 6.12 -6.37 -23.86
C ARG A 35 5.41 -7.24 -22.83
N ASP A 36 6.04 -7.43 -21.68
CA ASP A 36 5.58 -8.45 -20.71
C ASP A 36 4.45 -7.88 -19.83
N SER A 37 4.49 -6.58 -19.51
CA SER A 37 3.50 -5.87 -18.70
C SER A 37 2.06 -5.99 -19.21
N PHE A 38 1.85 -5.85 -20.53
CA PHE A 38 0.50 -5.85 -21.11
C PHE A 38 -0.17 -7.22 -21.00
N GLY A 39 0.58 -8.28 -21.32
CA GLY A 39 0.08 -9.65 -21.27
C GLY A 39 -0.18 -10.14 -19.84
N ILE A 40 0.68 -9.75 -18.90
CA ILE A 40 0.54 -10.08 -17.48
C ILE A 40 -0.64 -9.29 -16.87
N GLY A 41 -0.71 -7.99 -17.13
CA GLY A 41 -1.80 -7.14 -16.65
C GLY A 41 -3.18 -7.62 -17.10
N LYS A 42 -3.34 -7.99 -18.38
CA LYS A 42 -4.61 -8.57 -18.86
C LYS A 42 -4.99 -9.88 -18.14
N SER A 43 -4.00 -10.70 -17.80
CA SER A 43 -4.25 -11.94 -17.08
C SER A 43 -4.63 -11.71 -15.63
N PHE A 44 -4.04 -10.68 -15.00
CA PHE A 44 -4.44 -10.21 -13.67
C PHE A 44 -5.87 -9.71 -13.68
N ASP A 45 -6.21 -8.78 -14.58
CA ASP A 45 -7.55 -8.19 -14.67
C ASP A 45 -8.62 -9.27 -14.84
N LYS A 46 -8.36 -10.27 -15.70
CA LYS A 46 -9.29 -11.38 -15.91
C LYS A 46 -9.60 -12.16 -14.62
N LEU A 47 -8.61 -12.33 -13.75
CA LEU A 47 -8.72 -13.18 -12.56
C LEU A 47 -9.17 -12.41 -11.32
N TYR A 48 -8.71 -11.17 -11.16
CA TYR A 48 -8.80 -10.44 -9.89
C TYR A 48 -9.57 -9.11 -9.96
N SER A 49 -10.23 -8.79 -11.07
CA SER A 49 -11.00 -7.53 -11.17
C SER A 49 -12.10 -7.42 -10.10
N ASN A 50 -12.70 -8.53 -9.70
CA ASN A 50 -13.77 -8.52 -8.69
C ASN A 50 -13.22 -8.18 -7.30
N GLU A 51 -12.03 -8.65 -6.97
CA GLU A 51 -11.32 -8.36 -5.73
C GLU A 51 -10.87 -6.89 -5.65
N LEU A 52 -10.67 -6.23 -6.80
CA LEU A 52 -10.37 -4.80 -6.84
C LEU A 52 -11.59 -3.91 -6.57
N ILE A 53 -12.82 -4.39 -6.76
CA ILE A 53 -14.03 -3.59 -6.53
C ILE A 53 -14.11 -3.05 -5.10
N PRO A 54 -14.07 -3.88 -4.03
CA PRO A 54 -14.13 -3.37 -2.66
C PRO A 54 -12.93 -2.48 -2.30
N ILE A 55 -11.74 -2.78 -2.83
CA ILE A 55 -10.56 -1.93 -2.67
C ILE A 55 -10.82 -0.55 -3.27
N SER A 56 -11.36 -0.51 -4.49
CA SER A 56 -11.68 0.72 -5.22
C SER A 56 -12.71 1.57 -4.49
N GLU A 57 -13.71 0.95 -3.84
CA GLU A 57 -14.72 1.66 -3.06
C GLU A 57 -14.10 2.39 -1.86
N ILE A 58 -13.31 1.69 -1.03
CA ILE A 58 -12.64 2.31 0.12
C ILE A 58 -11.61 3.32 -0.35
N PHE A 59 -10.83 3.00 -1.39
CA PHE A 59 -9.83 3.90 -1.95
C PHE A 59 -10.44 5.22 -2.44
N SER A 60 -11.60 5.15 -3.10
CA SER A 60 -12.30 6.34 -3.60
C SER A 60 -12.82 7.20 -2.45
N LYS A 61 -13.44 6.59 -1.42
CA LYS A 61 -13.86 7.29 -0.20
C LYS A 61 -12.69 7.97 0.50
N THR A 62 -11.56 7.26 0.63
CA THR A 62 -10.32 7.77 1.24
C THR A 62 -9.79 8.98 0.49
N ASN A 63 -9.69 8.90 -0.84
CA ASN A 63 -9.20 10.01 -1.66
C ASN A 63 -10.16 11.20 -1.62
N TYR A 64 -11.48 10.97 -1.56
CA TYR A 64 -12.45 12.04 -1.37
C TYR A 64 -12.23 12.77 -0.04
N VAL A 65 -12.13 12.03 1.08
CA VAL A 65 -11.90 12.61 2.42
C VAL A 65 -10.60 13.42 2.43
N ILE A 66 -9.49 12.84 1.98
CA ILE A 66 -8.17 13.50 1.99
C ILE A 66 -8.17 14.74 1.09
N SER A 67 -8.70 14.64 -0.14
CA SER A 67 -8.68 15.74 -1.11
C SER A 67 -9.57 16.90 -0.68
N ASN A 68 -10.79 16.62 -0.21
CA ASN A 68 -11.67 17.67 0.30
C ASN A 68 -11.07 18.35 1.54
N SER A 69 -10.44 17.56 2.42
CA SER A 69 -9.76 18.08 3.60
C SER A 69 -8.55 18.95 3.25
N PHE A 70 -7.85 18.67 2.16
CA PHE A 70 -6.74 19.51 1.70
C PHE A 70 -7.24 20.91 1.37
N PHE A 71 -8.34 21.03 0.63
CA PHE A 71 -8.93 22.34 0.30
C PHE A 71 -9.40 23.09 1.55
N LYS A 72 -10.07 22.40 2.49
CA LYS A 72 -10.53 23.01 3.74
C LYS A 72 -9.36 23.47 4.62
N ALA A 73 -8.35 22.62 4.81
CA ALA A 73 -7.16 22.93 5.61
C ALA A 73 -6.37 24.10 5.05
N ASN A 74 -6.24 24.21 3.71
CA ASN A 74 -5.61 25.38 3.10
C ASN A 74 -6.41 26.66 3.34
N LYS A 75 -7.74 26.60 3.24
CA LYS A 75 -8.61 27.76 3.50
C LYS A 75 -8.53 28.23 4.95
N GLU A 76 -8.33 27.30 5.89
CA GLU A 76 -8.16 27.58 7.31
C GLU A 76 -6.71 27.92 7.70
N GLU A 77 -5.77 27.88 6.75
CA GLU A 77 -4.34 28.06 6.98
C GLU A 77 -3.77 27.08 8.05
N ASN A 78 -4.40 25.90 8.20
CA ASN A 78 -3.98 24.88 9.15
C ASN A 78 -2.82 24.05 8.59
N SER A 79 -1.59 24.48 8.87
CA SER A 79 -0.35 23.88 8.36
C SER A 79 -0.18 22.40 8.72
N VAL A 80 -0.62 21.98 9.92
CA VAL A 80 -0.58 20.59 10.38
C VAL A 80 -1.48 19.73 9.50
N LYS A 81 -2.75 20.12 9.32
CA LYS A 81 -3.71 19.39 8.48
C LYS A 81 -3.31 19.39 6.99
N VAL A 82 -2.72 20.48 6.49
CA VAL A 82 -2.15 20.51 5.13
C VAL A 82 -1.01 19.50 4.99
N THR A 83 -0.13 19.38 5.99
CA THR A 83 0.95 18.39 5.97
C THR A 83 0.40 16.96 6.06
N CYS A 84 -0.58 16.71 6.93
CA CYS A 84 -1.23 15.40 7.03
C CYS A 84 -1.86 14.98 5.70
N THR A 85 -2.60 15.87 5.04
CA THR A 85 -3.22 15.56 3.74
C THR A 85 -2.18 15.23 2.67
N GLN A 86 -1.09 15.98 2.57
CA GLN A 86 -0.01 15.70 1.62
C GLN A 86 0.65 14.34 1.86
N LEU A 87 0.94 14.00 3.12
CA LEU A 87 1.48 12.70 3.48
C LEU A 87 0.50 11.57 3.13
N MET A 88 -0.78 11.73 3.46
CA MET A 88 -1.80 10.73 3.18
C MET A 88 -2.10 10.57 1.68
N MET A 89 -2.01 11.64 0.88
CA MET A 89 -2.09 11.55 -0.59
C MET A 89 -0.92 10.73 -1.16
N ASN A 90 0.29 10.90 -0.64
CA ASN A 90 1.44 10.07 -1.03
C ASN A 90 1.26 8.60 -0.61
N ALA A 91 0.66 8.35 0.56
CA ALA A 91 0.29 7.00 0.98
C ALA A 91 -0.76 6.37 0.05
N ALA A 92 -1.78 7.13 -0.37
CA ALA A 92 -2.77 6.68 -1.36
C ALA A 92 -2.10 6.35 -2.72
N ALA A 93 -1.19 7.21 -3.20
CA ALA A 93 -0.42 6.93 -4.41
C ALA A 93 0.45 5.66 -4.27
N THR A 94 1.00 5.41 -3.08
CA THR A 94 1.77 4.20 -2.76
C THR A 94 0.90 2.93 -2.80
N ILE A 95 -0.34 3.01 -2.31
CA ILE A 95 -1.32 1.92 -2.44
C ILE A 95 -1.60 1.64 -3.92
N GLN A 96 -1.84 2.68 -4.72
CA GLN A 96 -2.06 2.51 -6.17
C GLN A 96 -0.85 1.87 -6.84
N ALA A 97 0.36 2.33 -6.54
CA ALA A 97 1.60 1.74 -7.07
C ALA A 97 1.75 0.26 -6.67
N SER A 98 1.30 -0.12 -5.47
CA SER A 98 1.29 -1.51 -5.01
C SER A 98 0.36 -2.38 -5.88
N VAL A 99 -0.84 -1.89 -6.20
CA VAL A 99 -1.76 -2.55 -7.15
C VAL A 99 -1.13 -2.68 -8.53
N GLU A 100 -0.49 -1.63 -9.03
CA GLU A 100 0.16 -1.64 -10.35
C GLU A 100 1.29 -2.67 -10.41
N LEU A 101 2.15 -2.73 -9.39
CA LEU A 101 3.20 -3.75 -9.31
C LEU A 101 2.61 -5.16 -9.26
N LEU A 102 1.58 -5.39 -8.46
CA LEU A 102 0.93 -6.70 -8.38
C LEU A 102 0.31 -7.11 -9.72
N ARG A 103 -0.35 -6.16 -10.40
CA ARG A 103 -0.91 -6.33 -11.74
C ARG A 103 0.16 -6.65 -12.77
N LEU A 104 1.38 -6.13 -12.61
CA LEU A 104 2.53 -6.45 -13.44
C LEU A 104 3.18 -7.81 -13.12
N GLY A 105 2.74 -8.50 -12.07
CA GLY A 105 3.22 -9.84 -11.70
C GLY A 105 4.28 -9.84 -10.59
N TYR A 106 4.49 -8.72 -9.90
CA TYR A 106 5.35 -8.65 -8.72
C TYR A 106 4.57 -9.08 -7.47
N THR A 107 5.06 -10.09 -6.75
CA THR A 107 4.40 -10.62 -5.55
C THR A 107 5.12 -10.27 -4.24
N LEU A 108 6.38 -9.85 -4.30
CA LEU A 108 7.16 -9.46 -3.12
C LEU A 108 7.09 -7.96 -2.85
N GLN A 109 7.29 -7.17 -3.90
CA GLN A 109 7.46 -5.72 -3.86
C GLN A 109 6.24 -4.92 -3.39
N PRO A 110 4.97 -5.30 -3.70
CA PRO A 110 3.83 -4.49 -3.27
C PRO A 110 3.77 -4.33 -1.75
N CYS A 111 3.96 -5.40 -0.98
CA CYS A 111 3.96 -5.32 0.48
C CYS A 111 5.17 -4.57 1.06
N MET A 112 6.29 -4.46 0.32
CA MET A 112 7.39 -3.56 0.71
C MET A 112 6.94 -2.09 0.66
N LEU A 113 6.16 -1.71 -0.35
CA LEU A 113 5.59 -0.37 -0.46
C LEU A 113 4.53 -0.12 0.61
N LEU A 114 3.65 -1.07 0.87
CA LEU A 114 2.60 -0.92 1.89
C LEU A 114 3.17 -0.66 3.29
N ARG A 115 4.40 -1.08 3.57
CA ARG A 115 5.06 -0.75 4.84
C ARG A 115 5.30 0.75 5.03
N SER A 116 5.50 1.54 3.97
CA SER A 116 5.61 3.01 4.11
C SER A 116 4.25 3.68 4.35
N VAL A 117 3.15 3.04 3.93
CA VAL A 117 1.78 3.50 4.23
C VAL A 117 1.54 3.46 5.75
N ILE A 118 1.96 2.37 6.42
CA ILE A 118 1.81 2.22 7.88
C ILE A 118 2.65 3.25 8.65
N GLU A 119 3.85 3.55 8.19
CA GLU A 119 4.66 4.65 8.76
C GLU A 119 4.00 6.01 8.59
N THR A 120 3.42 6.25 7.42
CA THR A 120 2.72 7.49 7.13
C THR A 120 1.54 7.67 8.08
N ILE A 121 0.71 6.64 8.23
CA ILE A 121 -0.41 6.61 9.18
C ILE A 121 0.07 6.90 10.60
N SER A 122 1.14 6.23 11.03
CA SER A 122 1.70 6.41 12.37
C SER A 122 2.26 7.82 12.59
N THR A 123 2.81 8.42 11.54
CA THR A 123 3.39 9.77 11.58
C THR A 123 2.31 10.85 11.63
N VAL A 124 1.22 10.72 10.86
CA VAL A 124 0.11 11.67 10.96
C VAL A 124 -0.62 11.53 12.30
N ALA A 125 -0.72 10.32 12.86
CA ALA A 125 -1.22 10.09 14.21
C ALA A 125 -0.38 10.84 15.26
N TYR A 126 0.95 10.77 15.13
CA TYR A 126 1.87 11.49 15.99
C TYR A 126 1.64 13.00 15.96
N PHE A 127 1.39 13.60 14.79
CA PHE A 127 1.16 15.04 14.68
C PHE A 127 -0.09 15.52 15.40
N ILE A 128 -1.11 14.67 15.54
CA ILE A 128 -2.37 15.05 16.19
C ILE A 128 -2.34 14.73 17.69
N ILE A 129 -1.62 13.69 18.10
CA ILE A 129 -1.56 13.27 19.50
C ILE A 129 -0.50 14.07 20.29
N GLU A 130 0.61 14.44 19.64
CA GLU A 130 1.72 15.12 20.31
C GLU A 130 1.80 16.59 19.85
N PRO A 131 1.66 17.56 20.78
CA PRO A 131 1.56 18.99 20.43
C PRO A 131 2.69 19.53 19.56
N ASP A 132 3.91 19.03 19.76
CA ASP A 132 5.14 19.42 19.08
C ASP A 132 5.55 18.46 17.94
N GLY A 133 4.71 17.47 17.64
CA GLY A 133 5.04 16.42 16.68
C GLY A 133 5.26 16.92 15.26
N HIS A 134 4.43 17.89 14.83
CA HIS A 134 4.58 18.52 13.51
C HIS A 134 5.85 19.37 13.41
N ASP A 135 6.18 20.13 14.45
CA ASP A 135 7.39 20.96 14.49
C ASP A 135 8.66 20.10 14.44
N ILE A 136 8.67 18.97 15.15
CA ILE A 136 9.78 18.01 15.12
C ILE A 136 9.98 17.46 13.70
N TYR A 137 8.89 17.13 13.00
CA TYR A 137 8.94 16.73 11.59
C TYR A 137 9.48 17.83 10.67
N GLN A 138 8.96 19.06 10.78
CA GLN A 138 9.41 20.19 9.96
C GLN A 138 10.90 20.50 10.17
N SER A 139 11.42 20.29 11.37
CA SER A 139 12.84 20.47 11.67
C SER A 139 13.75 19.35 11.12
N GLY A 140 13.19 18.31 10.50
CA GLY A 140 13.92 17.15 9.98
C GLY A 140 14.46 16.20 11.05
N LYS A 141 13.97 16.31 12.30
CA LYS A 141 14.46 15.53 13.45
C LYS A 141 13.57 14.34 13.82
N LEU A 142 12.51 14.10 13.06
CA LEU A 142 11.57 13.01 13.31
C LEU A 142 12.26 11.65 13.18
N ASP A 143 12.20 10.86 14.25
CA ASP A 143 12.49 9.43 14.20
C ASP A 143 11.20 8.67 13.91
N VAL A 144 11.02 8.31 12.64
CA VAL A 144 9.81 7.65 12.14
C VAL A 144 9.53 6.32 12.87
N ASN A 145 10.55 5.60 13.34
CA ASN A 145 10.33 4.35 14.06
C ASN A 145 9.60 4.57 15.39
N LYS A 146 9.77 5.74 16.00
CA LYS A 146 9.09 6.11 17.25
C LYS A 146 7.63 6.50 17.03
N THR A 147 7.21 6.80 15.80
CA THR A 147 5.83 7.24 15.53
C THR A 147 4.83 6.08 15.55
N ILE A 148 5.30 4.85 15.34
CA ILE A 148 4.51 3.62 15.32
C ILE A 148 3.58 3.46 16.52
N LYS A 149 4.04 3.84 17.73
CA LYS A 149 3.22 3.73 18.93
C LYS A 149 1.95 4.56 18.86
N TYR A 150 1.94 5.67 18.12
CA TYR A 150 0.78 6.53 17.92
C TYR A 150 -0.20 5.91 16.91
N GLY A 151 0.30 5.30 15.84
CA GLY A 151 -0.54 4.54 14.93
C GLY A 151 -1.28 3.39 15.64
N LYS A 152 -0.60 2.69 16.55
CA LYS A 152 -1.21 1.63 17.40
C LYS A 152 -2.29 2.14 18.35
N GLN A 153 -2.27 3.42 18.72
CA GLN A 153 -3.31 4.02 19.55
C GLN A 153 -4.58 4.29 18.74
N LEU A 154 -4.44 4.60 17.44
CA LEU A 154 -5.58 4.86 16.56
C LEU A 154 -6.21 3.58 16.00
N ILE A 155 -5.39 2.64 15.52
CA ILE A 155 -5.88 1.47 14.79
C ILE A 155 -5.53 0.19 15.53
N PRO A 156 -6.54 -0.61 15.92
CA PRO A 156 -6.30 -1.94 16.48
C PRO A 156 -5.44 -2.81 15.56
N ASN A 157 -4.52 -3.57 16.13
CA ASN A 157 -3.64 -4.51 15.40
C ASN A 157 -2.67 -3.88 14.37
N LEU A 158 -2.57 -2.54 14.26
CA LEU A 158 -1.60 -1.89 13.35
C LEU A 158 -0.16 -2.38 13.61
N GLY A 159 0.17 -2.66 14.87
CA GLY A 159 1.45 -3.23 15.27
C GLY A 159 1.74 -4.60 14.67
N SER A 160 0.74 -5.48 14.64
CA SER A 160 0.84 -6.81 14.06
C SER A 160 1.02 -6.71 12.55
N LEU A 161 0.25 -5.85 11.89
CA LEU A 161 0.37 -5.58 10.45
C LEU A 161 1.77 -5.06 10.09
N GLN A 162 2.29 -4.11 10.86
CA GLN A 162 3.65 -3.62 10.65
C GLN A 162 4.70 -4.71 10.83
N GLY A 163 4.56 -5.54 11.87
CA GLY A 163 5.46 -6.66 12.12
C GLY A 163 5.45 -7.66 10.96
N LEU A 164 4.27 -8.02 10.46
CA LEU A 164 4.09 -8.90 9.32
C LEU A 164 4.79 -8.36 8.08
N LEU A 165 4.51 -7.09 7.71
CA LEU A 165 5.11 -6.44 6.55
C LEU A 165 6.64 -6.34 6.67
N SER A 166 7.14 -6.00 7.86
CA SER A 166 8.57 -5.83 8.09
C SER A 166 9.30 -7.17 8.02
N ASN A 167 8.80 -8.19 8.72
CA ASN A 167 9.49 -9.48 8.87
C ASN A 167 9.46 -10.33 7.60
N HIS A 168 8.39 -10.26 6.81
CA HIS A 168 8.23 -11.11 5.63
C HIS A 168 8.67 -10.42 4.34
N PHE A 169 8.44 -9.11 4.20
CA PHE A 169 8.61 -8.42 2.92
C PHE A 169 9.76 -7.41 2.89
N VAL A 170 10.02 -6.69 3.98
CA VAL A 170 11.09 -5.67 4.00
C VAL A 170 12.43 -6.25 4.44
N HIS A 171 12.44 -7.06 5.50
CA HIS A 171 13.63 -7.76 5.95
C HIS A 171 13.84 -9.02 5.11
N ILE A 172 15.11 -9.36 4.86
CA ILE A 172 15.46 -10.59 4.15
C ILE A 172 14.89 -11.79 4.92
N SER A 173 14.01 -12.53 4.25
CA SER A 173 13.20 -13.60 4.80
C SER A 173 13.21 -14.81 3.86
N SER A 174 12.50 -15.88 4.21
CA SER A 174 12.30 -17.02 3.30
C SER A 174 11.67 -16.60 1.97
N LEU A 175 10.85 -15.55 1.92
CA LEU A 175 10.28 -15.02 0.67
C LEU A 175 11.34 -14.45 -0.28
N HIS A 176 12.54 -14.15 0.21
CA HIS A 176 13.68 -13.66 -0.57
C HIS A 176 14.65 -14.77 -1.00
N SER A 177 14.42 -16.01 -0.55
CA SER A 177 15.30 -17.15 -0.87
C SER A 177 15.16 -17.62 -2.32
N GLU A 178 14.08 -17.23 -3.00
CA GLU A 178 13.79 -17.60 -4.38
C GLU A 178 13.80 -16.38 -5.32
N LEU A 179 14.06 -16.64 -6.60
CA LEU A 179 13.94 -15.61 -7.64
C LEU A 179 12.47 -15.31 -7.91
N ASN A 180 11.97 -14.22 -7.33
CA ASN A 180 10.63 -13.70 -7.59
C ASN A 180 10.58 -12.93 -8.93
N GLY A 181 10.57 -13.68 -10.03
CA GLY A 181 10.43 -13.13 -11.38
C GLY A 181 9.00 -12.70 -11.71
N LEU A 182 8.86 -11.87 -12.75
CA LEU A 182 7.57 -11.50 -13.31
C LEU A 182 6.84 -12.77 -13.80
N THR A 183 5.70 -13.05 -13.20
CA THR A 183 4.92 -14.26 -13.51
C THR A 183 3.56 -13.88 -14.05
N ARG A 184 3.14 -14.54 -15.14
CA ARG A 184 1.79 -14.40 -15.69
C ARG A 184 0.79 -15.03 -14.73
N HIS A 185 -0.34 -14.36 -14.52
CA HIS A 185 -1.42 -14.88 -13.68
C HIS A 185 -2.23 -15.93 -14.46
N THR A 186 -1.95 -17.21 -14.23
CA THR A 186 -2.63 -18.32 -14.92
C THR A 186 -3.80 -18.90 -14.11
N GLN A 187 -3.74 -18.77 -12.79
CA GLN A 187 -4.74 -19.22 -11.84
C GLN A 187 -4.71 -18.37 -10.58
N ASN A 188 -5.75 -18.51 -9.76
CA ASN A 188 -5.76 -17.92 -8.43
C ASN A 188 -4.61 -18.51 -7.60
N ASN A 189 -3.72 -17.66 -7.12
CA ASN A 189 -2.58 -18.08 -6.32
C ASN A 189 -2.55 -17.33 -4.98
N GLN A 190 -1.99 -17.99 -3.98
CA GLN A 190 -1.99 -17.50 -2.60
C GLN A 190 -1.15 -16.23 -2.42
N PRO A 191 0.05 -16.07 -3.03
CA PRO A 191 0.81 -14.82 -2.93
C PRO A 191 0.06 -13.58 -3.44
N THR A 192 -0.63 -13.68 -4.59
CA THR A 192 -1.42 -12.56 -5.13
C THR A 192 -2.59 -12.22 -4.21
N ARG A 193 -3.28 -13.23 -3.66
CA ARG A 193 -4.38 -13.01 -2.71
C ARG A 193 -3.90 -12.36 -1.41
N ILE A 194 -2.74 -12.75 -0.88
CA ILE A 194 -2.13 -12.09 0.28
C ILE A 194 -1.87 -10.62 -0.02
N ASN A 195 -1.28 -10.30 -1.19
CA ASN A 195 -1.03 -8.91 -1.55
C ASN A 195 -2.33 -8.11 -1.69
N LEU A 196 -3.38 -8.65 -2.34
CA LEU A 196 -4.69 -8.00 -2.44
C LEU A 196 -5.29 -7.74 -1.05
N ASN A 197 -5.20 -8.70 -0.14
CA ASN A 197 -5.65 -8.54 1.24
C ASN A 197 -4.86 -7.44 1.97
N MET A 198 -3.54 -7.41 1.83
CA MET A 198 -2.69 -6.38 2.45
C MET A 198 -2.99 -4.99 1.88
N ILE A 199 -3.20 -4.88 0.56
CA ILE A 199 -3.62 -3.63 -0.09
C ILE A 199 -4.93 -3.15 0.50
N MET A 200 -5.92 -4.04 0.61
CA MET A 200 -7.23 -3.73 1.17
C MET A 200 -7.12 -3.24 2.62
N VAL A 201 -6.40 -3.97 3.48
CA VAL A 201 -6.20 -3.60 4.89
C VAL A 201 -5.49 -2.25 5.00
N CYS A 202 -4.42 -2.00 4.23
CA CYS A 202 -3.71 -0.72 4.29
C CYS A 202 -4.58 0.44 3.77
N THR A 203 -5.43 0.19 2.77
CA THR A 203 -6.40 1.18 2.25
C THR A 203 -7.43 1.53 3.32
N TRP A 204 -7.96 0.52 4.01
CA TRP A 204 -8.86 0.71 5.13
C TRP A 204 -8.20 1.46 6.30
N CYS A 205 -6.96 1.10 6.68
CA CYS A 205 -6.24 1.83 7.72
C CYS A 205 -6.04 3.30 7.35
N LEU A 206 -5.75 3.60 6.09
CA LEU A 206 -5.63 4.97 5.60
C LEU A 206 -6.96 5.72 5.69
N TYR A 207 -8.08 5.07 5.33
CA TYR A 207 -9.42 5.62 5.47
C TYR A 207 -9.75 5.98 6.92
N VAL A 208 -9.65 5.00 7.83
CA VAL A 208 -9.93 5.16 9.26
C VAL A 208 -9.10 6.30 9.86
N THR A 209 -7.82 6.36 9.49
CA THR A 209 -6.95 7.45 9.93
C THR A 209 -7.41 8.79 9.36
N SER A 210 -7.80 8.84 8.09
CA SER A 210 -8.23 10.11 7.46
C SER A 210 -9.49 10.66 8.12
N GLU A 211 -10.42 9.79 8.50
CA GLU A 211 -11.66 10.17 9.14
C GLU A 211 -11.43 10.84 10.50
N ILE A 212 -10.54 10.29 11.35
CA ILE A 212 -10.25 10.89 12.66
C ILE A 212 -9.43 12.18 12.56
N ILE A 213 -8.43 12.23 11.67
CA ILE A 213 -7.58 13.42 11.51
C ILE A 213 -8.41 14.62 10.99
N PHE A 214 -9.40 14.34 10.15
CA PHE A 214 -10.27 15.35 9.56
C PHE A 214 -11.70 15.31 10.10
N TYR A 215 -11.88 14.82 11.34
CA TYR A 215 -13.20 14.62 11.93
C TYR A 215 -14.09 15.86 11.81
N ASP A 216 -13.62 17.03 12.25
CA ASP A 216 -14.45 18.24 12.23
C ASP A 216 -14.76 18.80 10.80
N TYR A 217 -14.27 18.16 9.74
CA TYR A 217 -14.55 18.56 8.36
C TYR A 217 -15.74 17.82 7.74
N PHE A 218 -16.27 16.79 8.38
CA PHE A 218 -17.39 16.00 7.87
C PHE A 218 -18.42 15.80 8.98
N GLU A 219 -19.69 15.64 8.60
CA GLU A 219 -20.78 15.41 9.57
C GLU A 219 -20.96 13.91 9.84
N ASP A 220 -20.79 13.09 8.82
CA ASP A 220 -20.93 11.64 8.90
C ASP A 220 -19.57 10.98 9.17
N HIS A 221 -19.55 10.09 10.17
CA HIS A 221 -18.39 9.28 10.54
C HIS A 221 -18.77 7.81 10.61
N THR A 222 -17.88 6.97 10.08
CA THR A 222 -18.05 5.53 9.93
C THR A 222 -17.48 4.78 11.13
N TYR A 223 -16.26 5.16 11.55
CA TYR A 223 -15.46 4.43 12.53
C TYR A 223 -15.17 5.21 13.80
N TRP A 224 -15.54 6.49 13.86
CA TRP A 224 -15.20 7.36 14.97
C TRP A 224 -16.44 8.09 15.50
N SER A 225 -16.59 8.09 16.82
CA SER A 225 -17.59 8.88 17.53
C SER A 225 -16.89 9.81 18.52
N LYS A 226 -17.29 11.09 18.54
CA LYS A 226 -16.82 12.05 19.53
C LYS A 226 -17.53 11.83 20.86
N ILE A 227 -16.76 11.47 21.90
CA ILE A 227 -17.27 11.22 23.26
C ILE A 227 -16.96 12.36 24.24
N GLY A 228 -16.14 13.32 23.82
CA GLY A 228 -15.75 14.48 24.61
C GLY A 228 -14.88 15.45 23.80
N GLU A 229 -14.43 16.53 24.44
CA GLU A 229 -13.50 17.47 23.81
C GLU A 229 -12.16 16.78 23.56
N GLY A 230 -11.77 16.65 22.28
CA GLY A 230 -10.56 15.94 21.85
C GLY A 230 -10.57 14.44 22.14
N GLN A 231 -11.70 13.86 22.57
CA GLN A 231 -11.83 12.45 22.92
C GLN A 231 -12.73 11.75 21.93
N PHE A 232 -12.20 10.68 21.34
CA PHE A 232 -12.85 9.91 20.30
C PHE A 232 -12.86 8.43 20.67
N GLN A 233 -13.95 7.78 20.34
CA GLN A 233 -14.12 6.34 20.48
C GLN A 233 -14.13 5.71 19.10
N PHE A 234 -13.31 4.68 18.95
CA PHE A 234 -13.32 3.85 17.76
C PHE A 234 -14.50 2.87 17.84
N GLU A 235 -15.36 2.92 16.84
CA GLU A 235 -16.55 2.09 16.71
C GLU A 235 -16.44 1.23 15.45
N GLN A 236 -16.82 -0.04 15.57
CA GLN A 236 -16.82 -0.97 14.45
C GLN A 236 -18.14 -1.73 14.45
N SER A 237 -18.76 -1.80 13.28
CA SER A 237 -19.89 -2.69 13.09
C SER A 237 -19.45 -4.15 13.27
N ASP A 238 -20.39 -5.03 13.61
CA ASP A 238 -20.07 -6.46 13.70
C ASP A 238 -19.69 -7.05 12.32
N GLU A 239 -20.17 -6.43 11.23
CA GLU A 239 -19.76 -6.74 9.87
C GLU A 239 -18.29 -6.35 9.63
N ASP A 240 -17.85 -5.17 10.07
CA ASP A 240 -16.44 -4.75 9.98
C ASP A 240 -15.54 -5.67 10.81
N LYS A 241 -15.96 -6.04 12.04
CA LYS A 241 -15.21 -6.98 12.89
C LYS A 241 -15.05 -8.34 12.21
N LYS A 242 -16.14 -8.88 11.68
CA LYS A 242 -16.13 -10.15 10.95
C LYS A 242 -15.23 -10.05 9.73
N TRP A 243 -15.39 -9.00 8.94
CA TRP A 243 -14.57 -8.70 7.78
C TRP A 243 -13.08 -8.65 8.16
N MET A 244 -12.64 -7.80 9.08
CA MET A 244 -11.22 -7.76 9.47
C MET A 244 -10.72 -9.08 10.05
N SER A 245 -11.56 -9.83 10.77
CA SER A 245 -11.17 -11.15 11.28
C SER A 245 -10.92 -12.15 10.14
N GLU A 246 -11.61 -12.03 9.01
CA GLU A 246 -11.39 -12.84 7.82
C GLU A 246 -10.09 -12.42 7.09
N PHE A 247 -9.70 -11.15 7.15
CA PHE A 247 -8.46 -10.64 6.54
C PHE A 247 -7.21 -10.83 7.43
N LEU A 248 -7.38 -10.84 8.76
CA LEU A 248 -6.31 -10.96 9.76
C LEU A 248 -6.15 -12.38 10.32
N LYS A 249 -6.96 -13.35 9.88
CA LYS A 249 -6.70 -14.76 10.17
C LYS A 249 -5.36 -15.14 9.54
N GLU A 250 -4.35 -15.28 10.40
CA GLU A 250 -3.21 -16.15 10.14
C GLU A 250 -3.78 -17.54 9.83
N GLU A 251 -3.49 -18.07 8.64
CA GLU A 251 -3.53 -19.52 8.46
C GLU A 251 -2.39 -20.16 9.26
#